data_AF-A0A1A8W134-F1
#
_entry.id   AF-A0A1A8W134-F1
#
_cell.length_a   1.000
_cell.length_b   1.000
_cell.length_c   1.000
_cell.angle_alpha   90.00
_cell.angle_beta   90.00
_cell.angle_gamma   90.00
#
_symmetry.space_group_name_H-M   'P 1'
#
loop_
_entity.id
_entity.type
_entity.pdbx_description
1 polymer ?
#
loop_
_entity_poly.entity_id
_entity_poly.type
_entity_poly.pdbx_seq_one_letter_code
_entity_poly.pdbx_strand_id
1 'polypeptide(L)'
;MIGNLLDINAISHVKLAIKSIILELFGLVMLLKVHYKILKVIHNTQLFILKTDIRWEEYTENIFAFRFLNLLLYVMQPSQTKKYEFSLKVLKISNFLANLTYSSNSSLQF
;
A
#
# COMPACT_ATOMS: atom_id res chain seq x y z
N MET A 1 3.47 26.33 -11.26
CA MET A 1 2.42 25.42 -10.75
C MET A 1 2.50 24.12 -11.56
N ILE A 2 3.54 23.29 -11.31
CA ILE A 2 3.79 22.00 -11.96
C ILE A 2 4.22 21.01 -10.85
N GLY A 3 3.42 20.92 -9.78
CA GLY A 3 3.68 20.01 -8.66
C GLY A 3 2.95 18.67 -8.84
N ASN A 4 1.68 18.72 -9.25
CA ASN A 4 0.80 17.56 -9.13
C ASN A 4 0.89 16.53 -10.26
N LEU A 5 1.42 16.86 -11.44
CA LEU A 5 1.34 15.97 -12.60
C LEU A 5 2.31 14.78 -12.51
N LEU A 6 3.52 15.01 -11.99
CA LEU A 6 4.52 13.96 -11.75
C LEU A 6 4.06 13.02 -10.64
N ASP A 7 3.44 13.55 -9.59
CA ASP A 7 2.93 12.77 -8.46
C ASP A 7 1.70 11.94 -8.83
N ILE A 8 0.78 12.47 -9.64
CA ILE A 8 -0.37 11.70 -10.14
C ILE A 8 0.13 10.52 -11.00
N ASN A 9 1.14 10.73 -11.84
CA ASN A 9 1.74 9.68 -12.65
C ASN A 9 2.45 8.63 -11.78
N ALA A 10 3.21 9.04 -10.77
CA ALA A 10 3.86 8.11 -9.84
C ALA A 10 2.84 7.28 -9.05
N ILE A 11 1.78 7.91 -8.52
CA ILE A 11 0.69 7.22 -7.82
C ILE A 11 -0.03 6.25 -8.77
N SER A 12 -0.30 6.67 -10.00
CA SER A 12 -0.92 5.83 -11.03
C SER A 12 -0.05 4.61 -11.34
N HIS A 13 1.25 4.82 -11.52
CA HIS A 13 2.23 3.77 -11.78
C HIS A 13 2.29 2.75 -10.63
N VAL A 14 2.36 3.22 -9.38
CA VAL A 14 2.33 2.34 -8.19
C VAL A 14 1.01 1.57 -8.11
N LYS A 15 -0.13 2.22 -8.37
CA LYS A 15 -1.44 1.53 -8.38
C LYS A 15 -1.49 0.43 -9.44
N LEU A 16 -1.03 0.72 -10.66
CA LEU A 16 -1.01 -0.24 -11.75
C LEU A 16 -0.10 -1.42 -11.43
N ALA A 17 1.11 -1.16 -10.94
CA ALA A 17 2.05 -2.20 -10.55
C ALA A 17 1.50 -3.09 -9.42
N ILE A 18 0.89 -2.53 -8.37
CA ILE A 18 0.22 -3.33 -7.33
C ILE A 18 -0.86 -4.23 -7.95
N LYS A 19 -1.71 -3.70 -8.85
CA LYS A 19 -2.74 -4.50 -9.53
C LYS A 19 -2.13 -5.62 -10.38
N SER A 20 -1.07 -5.33 -11.13
CA SER A 20 -0.37 -6.33 -11.95
C SER A 20 0.25 -7.43 -11.08
N ILE A 21 0.89 -7.09 -9.96
CA ILE A 21 1.43 -8.08 -9.02
C ILE A 21 0.32 -8.97 -8.46
N ILE A 22 -0.82 -8.38 -8.07
CA ILE A 22 -1.96 -9.15 -7.56
C ILE A 22 -2.48 -10.11 -8.62
N LEU A 23 -2.65 -9.61 -9.86
CA LEU A 23 -3.14 -10.41 -10.98
C LEU A 23 -2.20 -11.58 -11.30
N GLU A 24 -0.89 -11.33 -11.35
CA GLU A 24 0.12 -12.33 -11.69
C GLU A 24 0.23 -13.43 -10.63
N LEU A 25 0.16 -13.07 -9.34
CA LEU A 25 0.39 -14.02 -8.25
C LEU A 25 -0.88 -14.71 -7.75
N PHE A 26 -2.02 -14.02 -7.79
CA PHE A 26 -3.26 -14.46 -7.13
C PHE A 26 -4.46 -14.51 -8.08
N GLY A 27 -4.28 -14.09 -9.33
CA GLY A 27 -5.30 -14.16 -10.37
C GLY A 27 -6.39 -13.09 -10.27
N LEU A 28 -7.26 -13.09 -11.29
CA LEU A 28 -8.30 -12.09 -11.50
C LEU A 28 -9.30 -12.02 -10.34
N VAL A 29 -9.67 -13.17 -9.77
CA VAL A 29 -10.64 -13.23 -8.65
C VAL A 29 -10.15 -12.41 -7.47
N MET A 30 -8.85 -12.49 -7.17
CA MET A 30 -8.28 -11.77 -6.04
C MET A 30 -8.14 -10.27 -6.33
N LEU A 31 -7.78 -9.92 -7.57
CA LEU A 31 -7.74 -8.52 -8.02
C LEU A 31 -9.10 -7.83 -7.84
N LEU A 32 -10.21 -8.53 -8.10
CA LEU A 32 -11.56 -7.99 -7.96
C LEU A 32 -12.00 -7.85 -6.50
N LYS A 33 -11.48 -8.68 -5.60
CA LYS A 33 -11.83 -8.66 -4.17
C LYS A 33 -10.98 -7.67 -3.36
N VAL A 34 -9.77 -7.35 -3.82
CA VAL A 34 -8.85 -6.46 -3.10
C VAL A 34 -9.28 -5.00 -3.30
N HIS A 35 -9.81 -4.38 -2.24
CA HIS A 35 -10.14 -2.95 -2.20
C HIS A 35 -9.12 -2.15 -1.38
N TYR A 36 -8.42 -1.23 -2.05
CA TYR A 36 -7.51 -0.28 -1.40
C TYR A 36 -7.57 1.11 -2.02
N LYS A 37 -7.16 2.11 -1.25
CA LYS A 37 -7.06 3.52 -1.64
C LYS A 37 -5.75 4.10 -1.15
N ILE A 38 -5.10 4.92 -1.97
CA ILE A 38 -3.96 5.73 -1.53
C ILE A 38 -4.51 7.06 -1.02
N LEU A 39 -4.32 7.35 0.27
CA LEU A 39 -4.94 8.49 0.95
C LEU A 39 -4.10 9.76 0.91
N LYS A 40 -2.79 9.64 1.10
CA LYS A 40 -1.88 10.78 1.21
C LYS A 40 -0.52 10.40 0.67
N VAL A 41 0.09 11.29 -0.10
CA VAL A 41 1.51 11.23 -0.49
C VAL A 41 2.23 12.36 0.26
N ILE A 42 3.32 12.01 0.93
CA ILE A 42 4.18 12.95 1.64
C ILE A 42 5.37 13.23 0.72
N HIS A 43 5.25 14.30 -0.05
CA HIS A 43 6.17 14.65 -1.15
C HIS A 43 7.63 14.73 -0.73
N ASN A 44 7.92 15.24 0.48
CA ASN A 44 9.30 15.39 0.95
C ASN A 44 9.97 14.07 1.36
N THR A 45 9.22 12.97 1.51
CA THR A 45 9.74 11.71 2.05
C THR A 45 9.46 10.49 1.18
N GLN A 46 8.85 10.66 -0.01
CA GLN A 46 8.44 9.54 -0.89
C GLN A 46 7.53 8.51 -0.19
N LEU A 47 6.82 8.91 0.87
CA LEU A 47 5.92 8.05 1.62
C LEU A 47 4.49 8.22 1.14
N PHE A 48 3.72 7.14 1.17
CA PHE A 48 2.28 7.22 1.00
C PHE A 48 1.54 6.31 1.97
N ILE A 49 0.29 6.65 2.24
CA ILE A 49 -0.60 5.86 3.08
C ILE A 49 -1.53 5.06 2.17
N LEU A 50 -1.45 3.73 2.25
CA LEU A 50 -2.39 2.84 1.61
C LEU A 50 -3.42 2.37 2.64
N LYS A 51 -4.67 2.77 2.44
CA LYS A 51 -5.82 2.31 3.20
C LYS A 51 -6.43 1.10 2.52
N THR A 52 -6.71 0.06 3.29
CA THR A 52 -7.42 -1.13 2.84
C THR A 52 -8.74 -1.19 3.58
N ASP A 53 -9.85 -1.43 2.89
CA ASP A 53 -11.14 -1.66 3.57
C ASP A 53 -11.21 -3.14 3.98
N ILE A 54 -10.34 -3.55 4.91
CA ILE A 54 -10.43 -4.85 5.57
C ILE A 54 -11.48 -4.70 6.67
N ARG A 55 -12.69 -5.20 6.40
CA ARG A 55 -13.73 -5.28 7.42
C ARG A 55 -13.41 -6.48 8.31
N TRP A 56 -13.07 -6.21 9.56
CA TRP A 56 -13.03 -7.22 10.61
C TRP A 56 -14.48 -7.48 11.04
N GLU A 57 -15.24 -8.20 10.22
CA GLU A 57 -16.58 -8.64 10.63
C GLU A 57 -16.43 -9.83 11.58
N GLU A 58 -16.99 -9.65 12.77
CA GLU A 58 -16.86 -10.54 13.90
C GLU A 58 -17.51 -11.90 13.59
N TYR A 59 -16.76 -12.97 13.90
CA TYR A 59 -17.15 -14.37 13.83
C TYR A 59 -17.30 -14.96 12.40
N THR A 60 -16.41 -15.91 12.09
CA THR A 60 -16.38 -16.84 10.93
C THR A 60 -15.64 -16.42 9.65
N GLU A 61 -15.50 -15.12 9.32
CA GLU A 61 -14.75 -14.65 8.13
C GLU A 61 -13.34 -14.05 8.42
N ASN A 62 -12.86 -14.14 9.66
CA ASN A 62 -11.56 -13.59 10.07
C ASN A 62 -10.37 -14.09 9.24
N ILE A 63 -10.43 -15.30 8.69
CA ILE A 63 -9.39 -15.85 7.82
C ILE A 63 -9.26 -15.02 6.53
N PHE A 64 -10.36 -14.53 5.97
CA PHE A 64 -10.32 -13.76 4.72
C PHE A 64 -9.67 -12.39 4.93
N ALA A 65 -10.03 -11.67 5.99
CA ALA A 65 -9.45 -10.39 6.35
C ALA A 65 -7.91 -10.45 6.52
N PHE A 66 -7.42 -11.43 7.29
CA PHE A 66 -5.98 -11.67 7.45
C PHE A 66 -5.30 -12.05 6.13
N ARG A 67 -5.96 -12.82 5.27
CA ARG A 67 -5.42 -13.20 3.95
C ARG A 67 -5.27 -11.99 3.02
N PHE A 68 -6.18 -11.02 3.06
CA PHE A 68 -6.06 -9.79 2.28
C PHE A 68 -4.91 -8.91 2.76
N LEU A 69 -4.73 -8.77 4.07
CA LEU A 69 -3.60 -8.04 4.63
C LEU A 69 -2.28 -8.71 4.23
N ASN A 70 -2.15 -10.01 4.46
CA ASN A 70 -0.94 -10.76 4.12
C ASN A 70 -0.62 -10.70 2.62
N LEU A 71 -1.64 -10.77 1.77
CA LEU A 71 -1.47 -10.59 0.33
C LEU A 71 -0.91 -9.21 0.00
N LEU A 72 -1.49 -8.14 0.54
CA LEU A 72 -1.02 -6.78 0.28
C LEU A 72 0.39 -6.56 0.81
N LEU A 73 0.71 -7.09 1.98
CA LEU A 73 2.06 -7.06 2.52
C LEU A 73 3.05 -7.81 1.62
N TYR A 74 2.65 -8.95 1.07
CA TYR A 74 3.47 -9.70 0.12
C TYR A 74 3.69 -8.94 -1.19
N VAL A 75 2.63 -8.37 -1.77
CA VAL A 75 2.69 -7.56 -3.00
C VAL A 75 3.57 -6.34 -2.84
N MET A 76 3.64 -5.75 -1.64
CA MET A 76 4.48 -4.58 -1.35
C MET A 76 5.93 -4.92 -0.99
N GLN A 77 6.35 -6.19 -1.05
CA GLN A 77 7.74 -6.52 -0.77
C GLN A 77 8.66 -6.02 -1.90
N PRO A 78 9.90 -5.58 -1.59
CA PRO A 78 10.87 -5.17 -2.60
C PRO A 78 11.11 -6.22 -3.69
N SER A 79 11.05 -7.51 -3.34
CA SER A 79 11.17 -8.62 -4.29
C SER A 79 10.10 -8.62 -5.37
N GLN A 80 8.90 -8.14 -5.06
CA GLN A 80 7.76 -8.10 -5.98
C GLN A 80 7.70 -6.82 -6.79
N THR A 81 8.13 -5.69 -6.22
CA THR A 81 7.98 -4.38 -6.89
C THR A 81 9.16 -4.02 -7.78
N LYS A 82 10.38 -4.56 -7.52
CA LYS A 82 11.59 -4.23 -8.30
C LYS A 82 11.44 -4.46 -9.81
N LYS A 83 10.62 -5.42 -10.23
CA LYS A 83 10.33 -5.70 -11.64
C LYS A 83 9.56 -4.57 -12.36
N TYR A 84 8.98 -3.63 -11.60
CA TYR A 84 8.36 -2.41 -12.10
C TYR A 84 9.21 -1.16 -11.80
N GLU A 85 10.53 -1.31 -11.66
CA GLU A 85 11.48 -0.19 -11.52
C GLU A 85 11.33 0.64 -10.23
N PHE A 86 10.62 0.14 -9.21
CA PHE A 86 10.56 0.76 -7.88
C PHE A 86 10.58 -0.27 -6.74
N SER A 87 10.93 0.17 -5.54
CA SER A 87 10.93 -0.67 -4.33
C SER A 87 9.95 -0.12 -3.31
N LEU A 88 8.93 -0.89 -2.93
CA LEU A 88 8.10 -0.58 -1.76
C LEU A 88 8.64 -1.28 -0.52
N LYS A 89 8.47 -0.64 0.63
CA LYS A 89 8.72 -1.21 1.95
C LYS A 89 7.65 -0.70 2.90
N VAL A 90 6.98 -1.62 3.58
CA VAL A 90 5.99 -1.26 4.60
C VAL A 90 6.76 -0.83 5.86
N LEU A 91 6.55 0.42 6.29
CA LEU A 91 7.18 0.96 7.50
C LEU A 91 6.31 0.75 8.74
N LYS A 92 4.99 0.93 8.60
CA LYS A 92 4.05 0.87 9.71
C LYS A 92 2.66 0.46 9.23
N ILE A 93 1.97 -0.33 10.03
CA ILE A 93 0.57 -0.72 9.83
C ILE A 93 -0.20 -0.24 11.05
N SER A 94 -1.36 0.38 10.85
CA SER A 94 -2.23 0.76 11.95
C SER A 94 -3.68 0.83 11.51
N ASN A 95 -4.58 0.51 12.45
CA ASN A 95 -6.03 0.66 12.28
C ASN A 95 -6.47 2.13 12.45
N PHE A 96 -5.62 2.98 13.03
CA PHE A 96 -5.93 4.39 13.28
C PHE A 96 -4.97 5.29 12.50
N LEU A 97 -5.50 6.21 11.71
CA LEU A 97 -4.70 7.15 10.94
C LEU A 97 -3.80 8.03 11.83
N ALA A 98 -4.29 8.44 13.00
CA ALA A 98 -3.54 9.23 13.98
C ALA A 98 -2.22 8.54 14.40
N ASN A 99 -2.24 7.21 14.49
CA ASN A 99 -1.07 6.41 14.84
C ASN A 99 -0.07 6.29 13.68
N LEU A 100 -0.48 6.57 12.44
CA LEU A 100 0.42 6.64 11.28
C LEU A 100 1.08 8.03 11.16
N THR A 101 0.47 9.07 11.73
CA THR A 101 0.91 10.47 11.59
C THR A 101 1.82 11.00 12.72
N TYR A 102 2.51 10.12 13.45
CA TYR A 102 3.45 10.45 14.54
C TYR A 102 4.70 9.55 14.34
N SER A 103 5.90 10.03 14.03
CA SER A 103 6.76 10.98 14.75
C SER A 103 7.61 11.83 13.80
N SER A 104 7.41 13.14 13.83
CA SER A 104 8.44 14.13 13.49
C SER A 104 9.14 14.52 14.80
N ASN A 105 9.94 13.63 15.39
CA ASN A 105 10.91 13.98 16.45
C ASN A 105 11.89 12.84 16.80
N SER A 106 12.38 12.13 15.78
CA SER A 106 13.65 11.43 15.92
C SER A 106 14.41 11.61 14.61
N SER A 107 15.47 12.40 14.71
CA SER A 107 16.57 12.47 13.76
C SER A 107 16.85 11.12 13.09
N LEU A 108 16.34 10.92 11.88
CA LEU A 108 16.89 9.95 10.96
C LEU A 108 18.09 10.64 10.31
N GLN A 109 19.25 10.52 10.96
CA GLN A 109 20.52 10.74 10.30
C GLN A 109 20.76 9.53 9.38
N PHE A 110 20.98 9.82 8.10
CA PHE A 110 21.53 8.88 7.12
C PHE A 110 23.00 8.62 7.43
#